data_AF-A0A7Y8ANJ9-F1
#
_entry.id   AF-A0A7Y8ANJ9-F1
#
_cell.length_a   1.000
_cell.length_b   1.000
_cell.length_c   1.000
_cell.angle_alpha   90.00
_cell.angle_beta   90.00
_cell.angle_gamma   90.00
#
_symmetry.space_group_name_H-M   'P 1'
#
loop_
_entity.id
_entity.type
_entity.pdbx_description
1 polymer ?
#
loop_
_entity_poly.entity_id
_entity_poly.type
_entity_poly.pdbx_seq_one_letter_code
_entity_poly.pdbx_strand_id
1 'polypeptide(L)' 'MTSTIYDIADQRPHLMVVASDAVHVVPHALVQAVIAGDKPSSILTEPVVQRIIEEWLQKLTE' A
#
# COMPACT_ATOMS: atom_id res chain seq x y z
N MET A 1 27.58 17.54 18.38
CA MET A 1 26.60 17.51 17.26
C MET A 1 25.99 16.12 17.26
N THR A 2 24.76 15.98 17.73
CA THR A 2 24.01 14.71 17.76
C THR A 2 23.20 14.62 16.48
N SER A 3 23.60 13.76 15.54
CA SER A 3 22.80 13.49 14.36
C SER A 3 21.55 12.72 14.79
N THR A 4 20.40 13.37 14.72
CA THR A 4 19.10 12.74 14.91
C THR A 4 18.81 11.88 13.69
N ILE A 5 18.91 10.55 13.84
CA ILE A 5 18.49 9.61 12.80
C ILE A 5 16.96 9.62 12.82
N TYR A 6 16.36 10.26 11.82
CA TYR A 6 14.91 10.19 11.61
C TYR A 6 14.62 8.93 10.80
N ASP A 7 13.85 8.01 11.38
CA ASP A 7 13.34 6.87 10.64
C ASP A 7 12.36 7.39 9.58
N ILE A 8 12.80 7.34 8.32
CA ILE A 8 12.06 7.80 7.15
C ILE A 8 10.85 6.92 6.83
N ALA A 9 10.73 5.74 7.46
CA ALA A 9 9.56 4.88 7.35
C ALA A 9 8.34 5.43 8.12
N ASP A 10 8.57 6.21 9.18
CA ASP A 10 7.49 6.76 10.02
C ASP A 10 6.87 8.06 9.46
N GLN A 11 7.50 8.70 8.46
CA GLN A 11 7.10 10.04 8.01
C GLN A 11 6.28 10.07 6.72
N ARG A 12 6.07 8.95 6.05
CA ARG A 12 5.29 8.91 4.80
C ARG A 12 4.01 8.11 5.01
N PRO A 13 2.87 8.53 4.43
CA PRO A 13 1.66 7.72 4.51
C PRO A 13 1.88 6.39 3.78
N HIS A 14 1.71 5.30 4.51
CA HIS A 14 1.80 3.93 4.01
C HIS A 14 0.49 3.19 4.29
N LEU A 15 0.11 2.31 3.36
CA LEU A 15 -1.00 1.37 3.51
C LEU A 15 -0.42 0.00 3.90
N MET A 16 -0.87 -0.54 5.03
CA MET A 16 -0.52 -1.90 5.42
C MET A 16 -1.59 -2.87 4.91
N VAL A 17 -1.20 -3.82 4.07
CA VAL A 17 -2.08 -4.82 3.47
C VAL A 17 -1.72 -6.19 4.02
N VAL A 18 -2.65 -6.81 4.74
CA VAL A 18 -2.52 -8.19 5.21
C VAL A 18 -3.06 -9.10 4.11
N ALA A 19 -2.17 -9.52 3.20
CA ALA A 19 -2.51 -10.43 2.11
C ALA A 19 -2.34 -11.89 2.53
N SER A 20 -2.72 -12.82 1.66
CA SER A 20 -2.64 -14.27 1.93
C SER A 20 -1.20 -14.79 2.02
N ASP A 21 -0.24 -14.10 1.41
CA ASP A 21 1.17 -14.47 1.34
C ASP A 21 2.03 -13.79 2.42
N ALA A 22 1.78 -12.51 2.69
CA ALA A 22 2.53 -11.72 3.66
C ALA A 22 1.80 -10.43 4.06
N VAL A 23 2.38 -9.72 5.03
CA VAL A 23 2.05 -8.33 5.31
C VAL A 23 2.87 -7.44 4.39
N HIS A 24 2.20 -6.63 3.57
CA HIS A 24 2.81 -5.71 2.62
C HIS A 24 2.65 -4.27 3.09
N VAL A 25 3.72 -3.48 3.01
CA VAL A 25 3.69 -2.04 3.27
C VAL A 25 3.75 -1.33 1.92
N VAL A 26 2.62 -0.76 1.49
CA VAL A 26 2.47 -0.10 0.20
C VAL A 26 2.52 1.41 0.41
N PRO A 27 3.52 2.14 -0.12
CA PRO A 27 3.54 3.60 -0.03
C PRO A 27 2.32 4.22 -0.71
N HIS A 28 1.67 5.21 -0.08
CA HIS A 28 0.50 5.87 -0.68
C HIS A 28 0.84 6.47 -2.05
N ALA A 29 2.03 7.04 -2.21
CA ALA A 29 2.52 7.56 -3.49
C ALA A 29 2.57 6.49 -4.60
N LEU A 30 2.84 5.22 -4.24
CA LEU A 30 2.81 4.12 -5.21
C LEU A 30 1.37 3.84 -5.67
N VAL A 31 0.43 3.81 -4.73
CA VAL A 31 -1.00 3.63 -5.04
C VAL A 31 -1.49 4.76 -5.95
N GLN A 32 -1.16 6.01 -5.62
CA GLN A 32 -1.52 7.18 -6.43
C GLN A 32 -0.94 7.09 -7.85
N ALA A 33 0.32 6.68 -8.00
CA ALA A 33 0.95 6.51 -9.31
C ALA A 33 0.31 5.39 -10.14
N VAL A 34 -0.16 4.31 -9.50
CA VAL A 34 -0.92 3.24 -10.19
C VAL A 34 -2.29 3.75 -10.64
N ILE A 35 -3.00 4.49 -9.78
CA ILE A 35 -4.31 5.10 -10.12
C ILE A 35 -4.18 6.10 -11.27
N ALA A 36 -3.12 6.91 -11.26
CA ALA A 36 -2.84 7.89 -12.31
C ALA A 36 -2.43 7.25 -13.65
N GLY A 37 -2.11 5.95 -13.66
CA GLY A 37 -1.61 5.25 -14.84
C GLY A 37 -0.10 5.44 -15.09
N ASP A 38 0.60 6.17 -14.22
CA ASP A 38 2.05 6.40 -14.32
C ASP A 38 2.86 5.13 -14.05
N LYS A 39 2.28 4.17 -13.33
CA LYS A 39 2.88 2.86 -13.04
C LYS A 39 1.90 1.74 -13.35
N PRO A 40 2.40 0.59 -13.87
CA PRO A 40 1.54 -0.56 -14.11
C PRO A 40 1.02 -1.12 -12.78
N SER A 41 -0.24 -1.55 -12.76
CA SER A 41 -0.86 -2.18 -11.58
C SER A 41 -0.17 -3.48 -11.17
N SER A 42 0.53 -4.15 -12.09
CA SER A 42 1.32 -5.36 -11.83
C SER A 42 2.47 -5.16 -10.84
N ILE A 43 2.79 -3.91 -10.47
CA ILE A 43 3.71 -3.62 -9.36
C ILE A 43 3.12 -3.97 -7.99
N LEU A 44 1.79 -4.04 -7.89
CA LEU A 44 1.08 -4.61 -6.76
C LEU A 44 0.88 -6.09 -7.05
N THR A 45 1.34 -6.96 -6.14
CA THR A 45 1.19 -8.40 -6.31
C THR A 45 -0.29 -8.79 -6.29
N GLU A 46 -0.64 -9.89 -6.94
CA GLU A 46 -2.01 -10.39 -7.01
C GLU A 46 -2.68 -10.53 -5.61
N PRO A 47 -2.01 -11.10 -4.58
CA PRO A 47 -2.58 -11.17 -3.23
C PRO A 47 -2.91 -9.80 -2.62
N VAL A 48 -2.10 -8.78 -2.91
CA VAL A 48 -2.31 -7.41 -2.44
C VAL A 48 -3.52 -6.77 -3.12
N VAL A 49 -3.60 -6.90 -4.44
CA VAL A 49 -4.73 -6.36 -5.22
C VAL A 49 -6.03 -7.04 -4.82
N GLN A 50 -6.02 -8.36 -4.69
CA GLN A 50 -7.18 -9.13 -4.24
C GLN A 50 -7.67 -8.63 -2.88
N ARG A 51 -6.78 -8.48 -1.90
CA ARG A 51 -7.15 -8.03 -0.56
C ARG A 51 -7.80 -6.63 -0.56
N ILE A 52 -7.28 -5.71 -1.38
CA ILE A 52 -7.84 -4.36 -1.54
C ILE A 52 -9.27 -4.42 -2.11
N ILE A 53 -9.50 -5.27 -3.12
CA ILE A 53 -10.83 -5.45 -3.73
C ILE A 53 -11.80 -6.06 -2.72
N GLU A 54 -11.39 -7.10 -1.99
CA GLU A 54 -12.21 -7.75 -0.95
C GLU A 54 -12.65 -6.77 0.13
N GLU A 55 -11.74 -5.95 0.67
CA GLU A 55 -12.07 -4.93 1.67
C GLU A 55 -12.99 -3.85 1.12
N TRP A 56 -12.85 -3.48 -0.16
CA TRP A 56 -13.75 -2.54 -0.80
C TRP A 56 -15.16 -3.13 -0.98
N LEU A 57 -15.26 -4.38 -1.41
CA LEU A 57 -16.55 -5.08 -1.54
C LEU A 57 -17.26 -5.19 -0.18
N GLN A 58 -16.53 -5.56 0.89
CA GLN A 58 -17.08 -5.60 2.25
C GLN A 58 -17.71 -4.27 2.66
N LYS A 59 -17.01 -3.15 2.42
CA LYS A 59 -17.52 -1.80 2.70
C LYS A 59 -18.75 -1.39 1.89
N LEU A 60 -18.98 -2.00 0.73
CA LEU A 60 -20.17 -1.74 -0.09
C LEU A 60 -21.37 -2.61 0.33
N THR A 61 -21.13 -3.67 1.11
CA THR A 61 -22.19 -4.59 1.55
C THR A 61 -22.71 -4.26 2.95
N GLU A 62 -22.06 -3.33 3.66
CA GLU A 62 -22.52 -2.68 4.89
C GLU A 62 -23.27 -1.37 4.58
#